data_AF-A0A8J4QEC6-F1
#
_entry.id   AF-A0A8J4QEC6-F1
#
_cell.length_a   1.000
_cell.length_b   1.000
_cell.length_c   1.000
_cell.angle_alpha   90.00
_cell.angle_beta   90.00
_cell.angle_gamma   90.00
#
_symmetry.space_group_name_H-M   'P 1'
#
loop_
_entity.id
_entity.type
_entity.pdbx_description
1 polymer ?
#
loop_
_entity_poly.entity_id
_entity_poly.type
_entity_poly.pdbx_seq_one_letter_code
_entity_poly.pdbx_strand_id
1 'polypeptide(L)'
;MDEREVEWSDLPMELLPLIGKTVQARIDVVRFRSVCASCRSSIPPLRGISPPLLLPFPFPINSAGGQSFLSQSTIYRLEPLDDNPNLSTCSSKSWLVKVEEFEPGRVRLLNPLSSLHIRFLPDSFPKVINLLDFRVVEVGKAYKLQLSSGMNIAGVNKLLLFPNSAWTSCVEDKLIFGLFHEGKLGYVKYGDKNWTFVDDHNFYYDDITVYKGQPYVVDRLGTVSWIDSSMELIQFSPPLCGLGNQKHLVESCGELYVVDRYQPDIVVNSCHLIIHVD
;
A
#
# COMPACT_ATOMS: atom_id res chain seq x y z
N MET A 1 32.62 -17.07 27.37
CA MET A 1 32.99 -15.97 26.48
C MET A 1 32.00 -14.86 26.78
N ASP A 2 32.47 -13.73 27.29
CA ASP A 2 31.64 -12.55 27.50
C ASP A 2 31.22 -12.05 26.12
N GLU A 3 29.91 -12.03 25.84
CA GLU A 3 29.42 -11.34 24.65
C GLU A 3 29.71 -9.85 24.84
N ARG A 4 30.59 -9.29 24.00
CA ARG A 4 30.82 -7.85 24.00
C ARG A 4 29.54 -7.17 23.57
N GLU A 5 28.80 -6.63 24.53
CA GLU A 5 27.71 -5.70 24.26
C GLU A 5 28.30 -4.45 23.60
N VAL A 6 27.88 -4.20 22.36
CA VAL A 6 28.22 -2.98 21.64
C VAL A 6 27.03 -2.05 21.77
N GLU A 7 27.25 -0.86 22.32
CA GLU A 7 26.20 0.14 22.39
C GLU A 7 25.90 0.72 21.01
N TRP A 8 24.61 0.82 20.67
CA TRP A 8 24.16 1.53 19.46
C TRP A 8 24.59 3.01 19.45
N SER A 9 24.88 3.57 20.63
CA SER A 9 25.45 4.91 20.82
C SER A 9 26.82 5.08 20.16
N ASP A 10 27.59 4.01 20.05
CA ASP A 10 28.95 4.00 19.48
C ASP A 10 28.95 3.83 17.95
N LEU A 11 27.77 3.70 17.35
CA LEU A 11 27.65 3.58 15.90
C LEU A 11 28.18 4.86 15.22
N PRO A 12 29.13 4.74 14.26
CA PRO A 12 29.64 5.89 13.51
C PRO A 12 28.51 6.69 12.88
N MET A 13 28.54 8.02 13.05
CA MET A 13 27.47 8.91 12.59
C MET A 13 27.27 8.85 11.08
N GLU A 14 28.31 8.47 10.32
CA GLU A 14 28.29 8.29 8.87
C GLU A 14 27.37 7.13 8.43
N LEU A 15 27.12 6.14 9.30
CA LEU A 15 26.25 5.01 9.02
C LEU A 15 24.77 5.32 9.26
N LEU A 16 24.45 6.27 10.13
CA LEU A 16 23.06 6.63 10.45
C LEU A 16 22.26 7.09 9.22
N PRO A 17 22.79 7.91 8.30
CA PRO A 17 22.09 8.24 7.06
C PRO A 17 21.88 7.02 6.15
N LEU A 18 22.82 6.07 6.13
CA LEU A 18 22.71 4.86 5.31
C LEU A 18 21.58 3.97 5.82
N ILE A 19 21.53 3.73 7.14
CA ILE A 19 20.45 3.00 7.81
C ILE A 19 19.12 3.74 7.63
N GLY A 20 19.11 5.06 7.86
CA GLY A 20 17.90 5.86 7.70
C GLY A 20 17.31 5.74 6.30
N LYS A 21 18.14 5.72 5.24
CA LYS A 21 17.71 5.56 3.85
C LYS A 21 17.15 4.17 3.52
N THR A 22 17.48 3.13 4.27
CA THR A 22 16.86 1.80 4.05
C THR A 22 15.42 1.76 4.56
N VAL A 23 15.02 2.70 5.43
CA VAL A 23 13.67 2.77 5.97
C VAL A 23 12.71 3.32 4.92
N GLN A 24 11.80 2.49 4.41
CA GLN A 24 10.89 2.87 3.32
C GLN A 24 9.53 3.39 3.80
N ALA A 25 9.04 2.89 4.95
CA ALA A 25 7.76 3.29 5.50
C ALA A 25 7.85 4.63 6.23
N ARG A 26 6.85 5.50 6.05
CA ARG A 26 6.86 6.86 6.65
C ARG A 26 6.87 6.79 8.17
N ILE A 27 6.09 5.88 8.75
CA ILE A 27 6.00 5.72 10.21
C ILE A 27 7.34 5.30 10.81
N ASP A 28 8.10 4.47 10.11
CA ASP A 28 9.40 4.01 10.57
C ASP A 28 10.48 5.09 10.43
N VAL A 29 10.37 5.97 9.42
CA VAL A 29 11.21 7.17 9.35
C VAL A 29 10.94 8.09 10.54
N VAL A 30 9.67 8.29 10.90
CA VAL A 30 9.31 9.09 12.09
C VAL A 30 9.88 8.47 13.36
N ARG A 31 9.79 7.15 13.52
CA ARG A 31 10.39 6.43 14.66
C ARG A 31 11.89 6.59 14.73
N PHE A 32 12.59 6.33 13.62
CA PHE A 32 14.04 6.48 13.55
C PHE A 32 14.48 7.88 14.01
N ARG A 33 13.82 8.93 13.49
CA ARG A 33 14.08 10.33 13.88
C ARG A 33 13.71 10.67 15.32
N SER A 34 12.95 9.82 15.99
CA SER A 34 12.48 10.02 17.37
C SER A 34 13.38 9.35 18.41
N VAL A 35 14.35 8.51 17.99
CA VAL A 35 15.26 7.80 18.90
C VAL A 35 16.18 8.76 19.65
N CYS A 36 16.96 9.57 18.94
CA CYS A 36 17.91 10.52 19.54
C CYS A 36 18.18 11.71 18.60
N ALA A 37 18.94 12.71 19.09
CA ALA A 37 19.30 13.89 18.30
C ALA A 37 20.09 13.52 17.03
N SER A 38 21.03 12.58 17.12
CA SER A 38 21.85 12.13 15.99
C SER A 38 21.01 11.46 14.90
N CYS A 39 20.07 10.57 15.24
CA CYS A 39 19.14 9.98 14.28
C CYS A 39 18.17 11.01 13.69
N ARG A 40 17.77 12.01 14.49
CA ARG A 40 16.91 13.11 14.02
C ARG A 40 17.62 13.99 12.99
N SER A 41 18.92 14.23 13.14
CA SER A 41 19.71 15.07 12.23
C SER A 41 20.30 14.30 11.05
N SER A 42 20.46 12.98 11.13
CA SER A 42 21.13 12.18 10.08
C SER A 42 20.32 12.03 8.79
N ILE A 43 19.00 12.17 8.87
CA ILE A 43 18.10 12.22 7.71
C ILE A 43 17.28 13.51 7.76
N PRO A 44 16.74 14.02 6.64
CA PRO A 44 15.85 15.17 6.66
C PRO A 44 14.47 14.80 7.23
N PRO A 45 13.71 15.76 7.79
CA PRO A 45 12.31 15.54 8.12
C PRO A 45 11.51 15.26 6.85
N LEU A 46 10.55 14.34 6.94
CA LEU A 46 9.59 14.15 5.85
C LEU A 46 8.78 15.44 5.67
N ARG A 47 8.73 15.96 4.45
CA ARG A 47 7.87 17.10 4.12
C ARG A 47 6.41 16.60 4.11
N GLY A 48 5.57 17.22 4.95
CA GLY A 48 4.14 16.95 5.05
C GLY A 48 3.79 15.71 5.88
N ILE A 49 2.82 15.87 6.78
CA ILE A 49 2.10 14.76 7.41
C ILE A 49 1.33 14.09 6.28
N SER A 50 1.87 13.01 5.71
CA SER A 50 1.36 12.41 4.48
C SER A 50 1.38 13.37 3.28
N PRO A 51 1.48 12.88 2.02
CA PRO A 51 1.25 13.78 0.91
C PRO A 51 -0.25 14.11 0.91
N PRO A 52 -0.67 15.39 0.85
CA PRO A 52 -2.05 15.71 0.52
C PRO A 52 -2.25 15.27 -0.93
N LEU A 53 -2.60 14.00 -1.15
CA LEU A 53 -2.75 13.45 -2.50
C LEU A 53 -4.10 13.84 -3.10
N LEU A 54 -4.65 15.01 -2.78
CA LEU A 54 -5.54 15.67 -3.73
C LEU A 54 -4.72 16.18 -4.93
N LEU A 55 -3.96 15.28 -5.54
CA LEU A 55 -3.29 15.48 -6.81
C LEU A 55 -4.34 15.28 -7.89
N PRO A 56 -4.46 16.24 -8.82
CA PRO A 56 -5.38 16.11 -9.91
C PRO A 56 -4.91 15.02 -10.88
N PHE A 57 -5.80 14.10 -11.22
CA PHE A 57 -5.60 13.10 -12.25
C PHE A 57 -6.76 13.12 -13.24
N PRO A 58 -6.49 12.77 -14.52
CA PRO A 58 -7.52 12.72 -15.53
C PRO A 58 -8.53 11.63 -15.21
N PHE A 59 -9.77 11.86 -15.63
CA PHE A 59 -10.80 10.85 -15.52
C PHE A 59 -10.47 9.63 -16.38
N PRO A 60 -10.69 8.41 -15.87
CA PRO A 60 -10.41 7.19 -16.63
C PRO A 60 -11.44 6.89 -17.72
N ILE A 61 -12.60 7.53 -17.68
CA ILE A 61 -13.67 7.39 -18.68
C ILE A 61 -13.88 8.78 -19.28
N ASN A 62 -14.13 8.87 -20.59
CA ASN A 62 -14.42 10.10 -21.34
C ASN A 62 -15.73 10.77 -20.87
N SER A 63 -15.78 11.20 -19.62
CA SER A 63 -16.77 12.09 -19.06
C SER A 63 -16.21 13.50 -19.18
N ALA A 64 -16.88 14.32 -19.97
CA ALA A 64 -16.51 15.69 -20.29
C ALA A 64 -15.97 16.48 -19.06
N GLY A 65 -14.66 16.70 -19.03
CA GLY A 65 -14.02 17.80 -18.28
C GLY A 65 -13.95 17.70 -16.75
N GLY A 66 -14.24 16.55 -16.13
CA GLY A 66 -14.07 16.40 -14.69
C GLY A 66 -12.59 16.31 -14.28
N GLN A 67 -12.24 16.81 -13.09
CA GLN A 67 -10.95 16.56 -12.43
C GLN A 67 -11.14 15.55 -11.29
N SER A 68 -10.30 14.52 -11.24
CA SER A 68 -10.31 13.53 -10.16
C SER A 68 -9.11 13.70 -9.25
N PHE A 69 -9.20 13.16 -8.03
CA PHE A 69 -8.19 13.29 -7.00
C PHE A 69 -7.81 11.93 -6.43
N LEU A 70 -6.51 11.71 -6.19
CA LEU A 70 -5.98 10.45 -5.68
C LEU A 70 -5.98 10.38 -4.15
N SER A 71 -7.03 9.88 -3.51
CA SER A 71 -6.97 9.68 -2.06
C SER A 71 -6.13 8.45 -1.69
N GLN A 72 -5.22 8.61 -0.73
CA GLN A 72 -4.45 7.52 -0.11
C GLN A 72 -5.02 7.18 1.26
N SER A 73 -5.14 5.89 1.52
CA SER A 73 -5.43 5.32 2.82
C SER A 73 -4.32 4.35 3.23
N THR A 74 -4.01 4.28 4.51
CA THR A 74 -2.97 3.41 5.06
C THR A 74 -3.58 2.51 6.11
N ILE A 75 -3.30 1.22 6.03
CA ILE A 75 -3.73 0.21 6.98
C ILE A 75 -2.62 0.04 8.01
N TYR A 76 -2.97 0.21 9.28
CA TYR A 76 -2.07 0.02 10.40
C TYR A 76 -2.56 -1.12 11.29
N ARG A 77 -1.61 -1.92 11.78
CA ARG A 77 -1.80 -2.81 12.92
C ARG A 77 -1.33 -2.09 14.17
N LEU A 78 -2.21 -1.99 15.16
CA LEU A 78 -1.93 -1.39 16.46
C LEU A 78 -1.78 -2.51 17.48
N GLU A 79 -0.58 -2.68 18.02
CA GLU A 79 -0.26 -3.67 19.04
C GLU A 79 -0.03 -2.94 20.37
N PRO A 80 -0.83 -3.21 21.42
CA PRO A 80 -0.52 -2.74 22.77
C PRO A 80 0.86 -3.25 23.20
N LEU A 81 1.63 -2.43 23.92
CA LEU A 81 2.93 -2.85 24.47
C LEU A 81 2.82 -3.57 25.82
N ASP A 82 1.69 -3.44 26.51
CA ASP A 82 1.43 -4.08 27.80
C ASP A 82 0.98 -5.55 27.65
N ASP A 83 1.92 -6.45 27.38
CA ASP A 83 1.75 -7.88 27.65
C ASP A 83 2.58 -8.25 28.88
N ASN A 84 1.95 -8.30 30.05
CA ASN A 84 2.54 -8.94 31.23
C ASN A 84 2.80 -10.42 30.89
N PRO A 85 4.05 -10.89 30.87
CA PRO A 85 4.41 -12.23 30.37
C PRO A 85 3.81 -13.39 31.18
N ASN A 86 3.18 -13.12 32.32
CA ASN A 86 2.58 -14.13 33.20
C ASN A 86 1.10 -14.44 32.92
N LEU A 87 0.46 -13.82 31.93
CA LEU A 87 -0.93 -14.14 31.56
C LEU A 87 -0.96 -15.00 30.30
N SER A 88 -1.04 -16.32 30.52
CA SER A 88 -1.28 -17.36 29.52
C SER A 88 -2.69 -17.28 28.92
N THR A 89 -3.08 -16.13 28.39
CA THR A 89 -4.34 -15.92 27.67
C THR A 89 -4.04 -15.26 26.33
N CYS A 90 -4.29 -15.98 25.24
CA CYS A 90 -4.22 -15.54 23.84
C CYS A 90 -5.12 -14.32 23.52
N SER A 91 -4.88 -13.16 24.13
CA SER A 91 -5.75 -11.98 23.95
C SER A 91 -4.99 -10.66 24.01
N SER A 92 -3.77 -10.58 23.48
CA SER A 92 -3.21 -9.30 23.04
C SER A 92 -4.04 -8.83 21.83
N LYS A 93 -5.16 -8.13 22.06
CA LYS A 93 -6.09 -7.70 21.00
C LYS A 93 -5.44 -6.58 20.18
N SER A 94 -4.66 -6.95 19.17
CA SER A 94 -4.17 -5.98 18.19
C SER A 94 -5.34 -5.49 17.33
N TRP A 95 -5.41 -4.20 17.06
CA TRP A 95 -6.43 -3.65 16.16
C TRP A 95 -5.87 -3.46 14.77
N LEU A 96 -6.67 -3.76 13.76
CA LEU A 96 -6.40 -3.36 12.38
C LEU A 96 -7.26 -2.13 12.07
N VAL A 97 -6.62 -1.03 11.70
CA VAL A 97 -7.31 0.23 11.38
C VAL A 97 -6.88 0.72 10.02
N LYS A 98 -7.82 1.25 9.24
CA LYS A 98 -7.52 1.93 7.98
C LYS A 98 -7.72 3.42 8.19
N VAL A 99 -6.67 4.20 7.95
CA VAL A 99 -6.65 5.64 8.16
C VAL A 99 -6.54 6.32 6.81
N GLU A 100 -7.40 7.30 6.57
CA GLU A 100 -7.39 8.09 5.34
C GLU A 100 -7.38 9.56 5.67
N GLU A 101 -6.52 10.31 4.99
CA GLU A 101 -6.54 11.77 5.02
C GLU A 101 -7.55 12.27 3.98
N PHE A 102 -8.57 13.02 4.42
CA PHE A 102 -9.62 13.54 3.54
C PHE A 102 -9.50 15.06 3.34
N GLU A 103 -8.84 15.75 4.27
CA GLU A 103 -8.42 17.15 4.16
C GLU A 103 -7.00 17.25 4.73
N PRO A 104 -6.18 18.22 4.29
CA PRO A 104 -4.83 18.41 4.84
C PRO A 104 -4.84 18.48 6.38
N GLY A 105 -4.16 17.52 7.02
CA GLY A 105 -4.08 17.39 8.48
C GLY A 105 -5.31 16.78 9.16
N ARG A 106 -6.36 16.41 8.42
CA ARG A 106 -7.54 15.73 8.97
C ARG A 106 -7.67 14.32 8.42
N VAL A 107 -7.67 13.38 9.35
CA VAL A 107 -7.79 11.96 9.06
C VAL A 107 -9.12 11.40 9.55
N ARG A 108 -9.60 10.36 8.87
CA ARG A 108 -10.76 9.57 9.27
C ARG A 108 -10.39 8.10 9.36
N LEU A 109 -11.05 7.40 10.29
CA LEU A 109 -10.97 5.95 10.39
C LEU A 109 -11.99 5.30 9.46
N LEU A 110 -11.51 4.29 8.75
CA LEU A 110 -12.25 3.43 7.84
C LEU A 110 -12.16 1.99 8.35
N ASN A 111 -13.20 1.22 8.07
CA ASN A 111 -13.15 -0.23 8.24
C ASN A 111 -12.14 -0.80 7.22
N PRO A 112 -11.14 -1.60 7.64
CA PRO A 112 -10.11 -2.12 6.73
C PRO A 112 -10.67 -2.98 5.59
N LEU A 113 -11.77 -3.68 5.82
CA LEU A 113 -12.37 -4.61 4.87
C LEU A 113 -13.37 -3.92 3.94
N SER A 114 -14.31 -3.15 4.51
CA SER A 114 -15.36 -2.49 3.70
C SER A 114 -14.95 -1.12 3.17
N SER A 115 -13.86 -0.54 3.68
CA SER A 115 -13.45 0.84 3.41
C SER A 115 -14.51 1.91 3.74
N LEU A 116 -15.55 1.54 4.49
CA LEU A 116 -16.59 2.46 4.95
C LEU A 116 -16.11 3.24 6.17
N HIS A 117 -16.53 4.49 6.28
CA HIS A 117 -16.22 5.32 7.44
C HIS A 117 -16.83 4.72 8.71
N ILE A 118 -15.99 4.54 9.72
CA ILE A 118 -16.41 4.07 11.04
C ILE A 118 -17.02 5.26 11.78
N ARG A 119 -18.36 5.25 11.93
CA ARG A 119 -19.08 6.30 12.66
C ARG A 119 -19.06 6.08 14.18
N PHE A 120 -18.98 4.83 14.60
CA PHE A 120 -19.01 4.41 15.99
C PHE A 120 -17.85 3.46 16.25
N LEU A 121 -16.98 3.85 17.17
CA LEU A 121 -15.88 2.99 17.64
C LEU A 121 -16.38 2.18 18.84
N PRO A 122 -15.92 0.93 19.02
CA PRO A 122 -16.18 0.19 20.25
C PRO A 122 -15.69 0.98 21.47
N ASP A 123 -16.36 0.85 22.62
CA ASP A 123 -15.94 1.52 23.86
C ASP A 123 -14.52 1.13 24.31
N SER A 124 -14.05 -0.05 23.88
CA SER A 124 -12.70 -0.55 24.13
C SER A 124 -11.63 0.00 23.19
N PHE A 125 -12.01 0.76 22.15
CA PHE A 125 -11.05 1.32 21.21
C PHE A 125 -10.39 2.57 21.80
N PRO A 126 -9.05 2.69 21.72
CA PRO A 126 -8.35 3.83 22.31
C PRO A 126 -8.76 5.15 21.64
N LYS A 127 -9.16 6.14 22.46
CA LYS A 127 -9.49 7.49 21.98
C LYS A 127 -8.26 8.25 21.48
N VAL A 128 -7.10 7.92 22.02
CA VAL A 128 -5.80 8.50 21.64
C VAL A 128 -4.85 7.34 21.33
N ILE A 129 -4.26 7.37 20.13
CA ILE A 129 -3.21 6.43 19.75
C ILE A 129 -1.87 7.12 20.00
N ASN A 130 -1.16 6.64 21.02
CA ASN A 130 0.17 7.11 21.38
C ASN A 130 1.20 6.03 21.00
N LEU A 131 2.30 6.44 20.37
CA LEU A 131 3.37 5.52 19.95
C LEU A 131 4.16 4.93 21.13
N LEU A 132 4.02 5.49 22.34
CA LEU A 132 4.59 4.92 23.57
C LEU A 132 3.74 3.79 24.15
N ASP A 133 2.44 3.77 23.83
CA ASP A 133 1.49 2.78 24.36
C ASP A 133 1.21 1.68 23.32
N PHE A 134 1.39 2.02 22.02
CA PHE A 134 1.15 1.13 20.90
C PHE A 134 2.34 1.03 19.94
N ARG A 135 2.72 -0.21 19.62
CA ARG A 135 3.50 -0.51 18.44
C ARG A 135 2.58 -0.47 17.20
N VAL A 136 2.74 0.59 16.41
CA VAL A 136 2.05 0.81 15.13
C VAL A 136 2.82 0.22 13.96
N VAL A 137 2.29 -0.77 13.25
CA VAL A 137 2.95 -1.35 12.07
C VAL A 137 2.15 -0.96 10.82
N GLU A 138 2.80 -0.37 9.82
CA GLU A 138 2.19 -0.15 8.50
C GLU A 138 2.02 -1.51 7.81
N VAL A 139 0.78 -1.90 7.53
CA VAL A 139 0.46 -3.17 6.87
C VAL A 139 0.37 -2.99 5.35
N GLY A 140 -0.11 -1.83 4.91
CA GLY A 140 -0.19 -1.53 3.49
C GLY A 140 -0.88 -0.22 3.19
N LYS A 141 -0.84 0.17 1.92
CA LYS A 141 -1.50 1.37 1.40
C LYS A 141 -2.52 0.98 0.34
N ALA A 142 -3.61 1.73 0.29
CA ALA A 142 -4.62 1.62 -0.74
C ALA A 142 -4.93 3.00 -1.30
N TYR A 143 -5.12 3.06 -2.61
CA TYR A 143 -5.38 4.29 -3.35
C TYR A 143 -6.75 4.23 -4.00
N LYS A 144 -7.41 5.38 -4.12
CA LYS A 144 -8.69 5.52 -4.82
C LYS A 144 -8.74 6.84 -5.58
N LEU A 145 -9.48 6.87 -6.69
CA LEU A 145 -9.83 8.11 -7.36
C LEU A 145 -11.17 8.61 -6.85
N GLN A 146 -11.22 9.90 -6.53
CA GLN A 146 -12.41 10.58 -6.04
C GLN A 146 -12.69 11.85 -6.83
N LEU A 147 -13.95 12.24 -6.86
CA LEU A 147 -14.39 13.56 -7.29
C LEU A 147 -14.08 14.60 -6.21
N SER A 148 -14.15 15.89 -6.58
CA SER A 148 -14.13 16.99 -5.59
C SER A 148 -15.23 16.87 -4.54
N SER A 149 -16.35 16.20 -4.86
CA SER A 149 -17.42 15.88 -3.92
C SER A 149 -17.08 14.76 -2.93
N GLY A 150 -15.91 14.10 -3.06
CA GLY A 150 -15.49 12.96 -2.25
C GLY A 150 -16.10 11.62 -2.70
N MET A 151 -16.92 11.60 -3.75
CA MET A 151 -17.48 10.38 -4.34
C MET A 151 -16.41 9.58 -5.07
N ASN A 152 -16.40 8.26 -4.90
CA ASN A 152 -15.48 7.38 -5.62
C ASN A 152 -15.84 7.30 -7.11
N ILE A 153 -14.84 7.24 -7.97
CA ILE A 153 -15.04 7.00 -9.41
C ILE A 153 -15.36 5.52 -9.63
N ALA A 154 -16.46 5.26 -10.32
CA ALA A 154 -16.88 3.92 -10.69
C ALA A 154 -15.96 3.32 -11.77
N GLY A 155 -15.86 1.99 -11.82
CA GLY A 155 -15.08 1.30 -12.84
C GLY A 155 -13.56 1.32 -12.61
N VAL A 156 -13.09 1.77 -11.45
CA VAL A 156 -11.70 1.63 -11.01
C VAL A 156 -11.62 0.47 -10.01
N ASN A 157 -10.95 -0.61 -10.39
CA ASN A 157 -10.84 -1.82 -9.56
C ASN A 157 -9.69 -1.70 -8.56
N LYS A 158 -8.51 -1.27 -9.03
CA LYS A 158 -7.31 -1.10 -8.20
C LYS A 158 -6.44 0.01 -8.76
N LEU A 159 -5.73 0.70 -7.87
CA LEU A 159 -4.74 1.71 -8.21
C LEU A 159 -3.42 1.39 -7.51
N LEU A 160 -2.33 1.63 -8.21
CA LEU A 160 -0.98 1.46 -7.71
C LEU A 160 -0.17 2.71 -7.99
N LEU A 161 0.33 3.35 -6.93
CA LEU A 161 1.28 4.44 -7.02
C LEU A 161 2.70 3.89 -7.10
N PHE A 162 3.50 4.34 -8.06
CA PHE A 162 4.86 3.86 -8.29
C PHE A 162 5.79 5.00 -8.74
N PRO A 163 7.01 5.14 -8.18
CA PRO A 163 7.51 4.48 -6.97
C PRO A 163 6.81 5.00 -5.70
N ASN A 164 6.68 4.14 -4.70
CA ASN A 164 6.02 4.45 -3.42
C ASN A 164 7.00 4.39 -2.25
N SER A 165 7.95 5.33 -2.21
CA SER A 165 8.93 5.45 -1.12
C SER A 165 8.70 6.71 -0.27
N ALA A 166 9.06 6.65 1.01
CA ALA A 166 9.15 7.84 1.86
C ALA A 166 10.18 8.86 1.32
N TRP A 167 11.15 8.41 0.53
CA TRP A 167 12.24 9.23 -0.02
C TRP A 167 11.90 9.84 -1.38
N THR A 168 10.89 9.34 -2.07
CA THR A 168 10.41 9.91 -3.35
C THR A 168 9.55 11.15 -3.08
N SER A 169 10.21 12.31 -3.01
CA SER A 169 9.60 13.60 -2.71
C SER A 169 9.03 14.33 -3.93
N CYS A 170 9.54 14.04 -5.13
CA CYS A 170 9.08 14.67 -6.36
C CYS A 170 7.78 14.00 -6.82
N VAL A 171 6.72 14.80 -6.95
CA VAL A 171 5.43 14.32 -7.47
C VAL A 171 5.53 14.02 -8.97
N GLU A 172 6.43 14.72 -9.67
CA GLU A 172 6.68 14.60 -11.10
C GLU A 172 7.24 13.23 -11.52
N ASP A 173 7.93 12.53 -10.61
CA ASP A 173 8.49 11.20 -10.87
C ASP A 173 7.49 10.07 -10.58
N LYS A 174 6.27 10.39 -10.17
CA LYS A 174 5.26 9.40 -9.78
C LYS A 174 4.37 9.04 -10.96
N LEU A 175 4.24 7.74 -11.15
CA LEU A 175 3.28 7.12 -12.03
C LEU A 175 2.16 6.49 -11.21
N ILE A 176 0.97 6.49 -11.77
CA ILE A 176 -0.15 5.73 -11.25
C ILE A 176 -0.53 4.72 -12.29
N PHE A 177 -0.51 3.45 -11.90
CA PHE A 177 -1.16 2.39 -12.64
C PHE A 177 -2.58 2.22 -12.14
N GLY A 178 -3.50 2.01 -13.08
CA GLY A 178 -4.90 1.77 -12.81
C GLY A 178 -5.34 0.49 -13.49
N LEU A 179 -5.97 -0.36 -12.70
CA LEU A 179 -6.73 -1.49 -13.18
C LEU A 179 -8.21 -1.11 -13.17
N PHE A 180 -8.83 -1.11 -14.33
CA PHE A 180 -10.21 -0.66 -14.54
C PHE A 180 -11.15 -1.84 -14.80
N HIS A 181 -12.44 -1.54 -14.90
CA HIS A 181 -13.47 -2.50 -15.27
C HIS A 181 -13.08 -3.27 -16.53
N GLU A 182 -13.48 -4.54 -16.60
CA GLU A 182 -13.05 -5.48 -17.65
C GLU A 182 -11.53 -5.65 -17.70
N GLY A 183 -10.81 -5.50 -16.59
CA GLY A 183 -9.37 -5.80 -16.54
C GLY A 183 -8.49 -4.92 -17.44
N LYS A 184 -8.94 -3.71 -17.79
CA LYS A 184 -8.14 -2.77 -18.59
C LYS A 184 -7.03 -2.19 -17.72
N LEU A 185 -5.79 -2.30 -18.19
CA LEU A 185 -4.62 -1.77 -17.50
C LEU A 185 -4.15 -0.48 -18.19
N GLY A 186 -4.04 0.59 -17.42
CA GLY A 186 -3.46 1.84 -17.90
C GLY A 186 -2.56 2.49 -16.86
N TYR A 187 -1.82 3.48 -17.31
CA TYR A 187 -1.02 4.34 -16.44
C TYR A 187 -1.21 5.81 -16.80
N VAL A 188 -0.82 6.67 -15.85
CA VAL A 188 -0.80 8.11 -16.03
C VAL A 188 0.38 8.69 -15.24
N LYS A 189 1.10 9.63 -15.86
CA LYS A 189 2.15 10.41 -15.20
C LYS A 189 1.56 11.70 -14.64
N TYR A 190 2.22 12.27 -13.65
CA TYR A 190 1.84 13.59 -13.17
C TYR A 190 1.90 14.63 -14.31
N GLY A 191 0.80 15.37 -14.50
CA GLY A 191 0.67 16.37 -15.56
C GLY A 191 0.06 15.83 -16.88
N ASP A 192 -0.08 14.51 -17.02
CA ASP A 192 -0.76 13.92 -18.18
C ASP A 192 -2.25 14.28 -18.18
N LYS A 193 -2.80 14.46 -19.38
CA LYS A 193 -4.21 14.82 -19.59
C LYS A 193 -5.13 13.63 -19.74
N ASN A 194 -4.59 12.46 -20.07
CA ASN A 194 -5.33 11.23 -20.35
C ASN A 194 -4.56 10.03 -19.80
N TRP A 195 -5.28 8.95 -19.54
CA TRP A 195 -4.67 7.64 -19.27
C TRP A 195 -4.11 7.05 -20.56
N THR A 196 -2.96 6.40 -20.47
CA THR A 196 -2.39 5.57 -21.53
C THR A 196 -2.60 4.11 -21.17
N PHE A 197 -3.23 3.34 -22.05
CA PHE A 197 -3.44 1.91 -21.82
C PHE A 197 -2.21 1.11 -22.28
N VAL A 198 -1.84 0.11 -21.48
CA VAL A 198 -0.63 -0.70 -21.68
C VAL A 198 -0.86 -1.79 -22.72
N ASP A 199 -2.10 -2.25 -22.84
CA ASP A 199 -2.49 -3.36 -23.71
C ASP A 199 -3.90 -3.11 -24.25
N ASP A 200 -4.00 -2.92 -25.56
CA ASP A 200 -5.27 -2.71 -26.28
C ASP A 200 -5.90 -4.03 -26.77
N HIS A 201 -5.25 -5.17 -26.54
CA HIS A 201 -5.64 -6.46 -27.10
C HIS A 201 -6.03 -7.49 -26.04
N ASN A 202 -5.52 -7.37 -24.81
CA ASN A 202 -5.79 -8.31 -23.73
C ASN A 202 -6.39 -7.60 -22.49
N PHE A 203 -7.71 -7.66 -22.34
CA PHE A 203 -8.46 -6.98 -21.28
C PHE A 203 -8.93 -7.95 -20.18
N TYR A 204 -8.00 -8.68 -19.57
CA TYR A 204 -8.35 -9.65 -18.51
C TYR A 204 -7.37 -9.66 -17.35
N TYR A 205 -6.79 -8.50 -17.01
CA TYR A 205 -5.97 -8.37 -15.81
C TYR A 205 -6.87 -8.38 -14.56
N ASP A 206 -6.51 -9.22 -13.60
CA ASP A 206 -7.25 -9.38 -12.35
C ASP A 206 -6.63 -8.59 -11.20
N ASP A 207 -5.30 -8.42 -11.20
CA ASP A 207 -4.59 -7.71 -10.15
C ASP A 207 -3.25 -7.09 -10.62
N ILE A 208 -2.78 -6.10 -9.85
CA ILE A 208 -1.48 -5.42 -10.02
C ILE A 208 -0.84 -5.15 -8.64
N THR A 209 0.46 -5.36 -8.50
CA THR A 209 1.23 -5.04 -7.29
C THR A 209 2.65 -4.59 -7.62
N VAL A 210 3.41 -4.16 -6.61
CA VAL A 210 4.87 -4.00 -6.72
C VAL A 210 5.53 -5.21 -6.07
N TYR A 211 6.50 -5.80 -6.74
CA TYR A 211 7.34 -6.87 -6.22
C TYR A 211 8.79 -6.61 -6.62
N LYS A 212 9.74 -6.78 -5.69
CA LYS A 212 11.18 -6.51 -5.90
C LYS A 212 11.47 -5.16 -6.60
N GLY A 213 10.65 -4.14 -6.33
CA GLY A 213 10.81 -2.79 -6.85
C GLY A 213 10.27 -2.56 -8.28
N GLN A 214 9.53 -3.50 -8.84
CA GLN A 214 8.90 -3.38 -10.17
C GLN A 214 7.39 -3.64 -10.11
N PRO A 215 6.57 -3.06 -11.00
CA PRO A 215 5.15 -3.38 -11.10
C PRO A 215 4.94 -4.75 -11.77
N TYR A 216 4.14 -5.60 -11.15
CA TYR A 216 3.72 -6.91 -11.65
C TYR A 216 2.21 -6.96 -11.78
N VAL A 217 1.73 -7.61 -12.84
CA VAL A 217 0.31 -7.83 -13.15
C VAL A 217 0.03 -9.30 -13.34
N VAL A 218 -1.20 -9.72 -13.06
CA VAL A 218 -1.67 -11.07 -13.31
C VAL A 218 -2.95 -11.04 -14.14
N ASP A 219 -3.00 -11.86 -15.18
CA ASP A 219 -4.22 -12.06 -15.97
C ASP A 219 -5.14 -13.12 -15.34
N ARG A 220 -6.34 -13.26 -15.90
CA ARG A 220 -7.34 -14.23 -15.44
C ARG A 220 -6.90 -15.69 -15.57
N LEU A 221 -5.98 -16.00 -16.49
CA LEU A 221 -5.38 -17.33 -16.63
C LEU A 221 -4.29 -17.59 -15.59
N GLY A 222 -3.90 -16.57 -14.80
CA GLY A 222 -2.83 -16.63 -13.83
C GLY A 222 -1.45 -16.38 -14.44
N THR A 223 -1.36 -15.88 -15.67
CA THR A 223 -0.08 -15.46 -16.27
C THR A 223 0.39 -14.21 -15.56
N VAL A 224 1.59 -14.25 -14.97
CA VAL A 224 2.21 -13.09 -14.34
C VAL A 224 3.16 -12.42 -15.34
N SER A 225 3.09 -11.10 -15.45
CA SER A 225 3.98 -10.26 -16.24
C SER A 225 4.44 -9.07 -15.41
N TRP A 226 5.64 -8.55 -15.66
CA TRP A 226 6.09 -7.28 -15.10
C TRP A 226 6.08 -6.18 -16.16
N ILE A 227 5.96 -4.93 -15.71
CA ILE A 227 5.95 -3.75 -16.59
C ILE A 227 7.35 -3.15 -16.59
N ASP A 228 7.96 -3.07 -17.76
CA ASP A 228 9.31 -2.53 -17.93
C ASP A 228 9.33 -0.99 -17.98
N SER A 229 10.53 -0.40 -18.10
CA SER A 229 10.67 1.06 -18.21
C SER A 229 10.04 1.66 -19.48
N SER A 230 9.84 0.83 -20.51
CA SER A 230 9.22 1.19 -21.78
C SER A 230 7.69 1.11 -21.73
N MET A 231 7.13 0.71 -20.58
CA MET A 231 5.71 0.43 -20.36
C MET A 231 5.20 -0.77 -21.15
N GLU A 232 6.08 -1.71 -21.46
CA GLU A 232 5.73 -2.98 -22.09
C GLU A 232 5.59 -4.10 -21.04
N LEU A 233 4.72 -5.06 -21.34
CA LEU A 233 4.50 -6.22 -20.49
C LEU A 233 5.46 -7.34 -20.88
N ILE A 234 6.30 -7.72 -19.94
CA ILE A 234 7.24 -8.84 -20.10
C ILE A 234 6.73 -10.00 -19.25
N GLN A 235 6.43 -11.11 -19.92
CA GLN A 235 5.94 -12.31 -19.25
C GLN A 235 6.98 -12.83 -18.27
N PHE A 236 6.56 -12.99 -17.02
CA PHE A 236 7.38 -13.49 -15.92
C PHE A 236 7.16 -15.00 -15.69
N SER A 237 5.92 -15.47 -15.85
CA SER A 237 5.57 -16.88 -15.66
C SER A 237 4.60 -17.38 -16.73
N PRO A 238 4.57 -18.70 -17.02
CA PRO A 238 3.52 -19.30 -17.84
C PRO A 238 2.14 -19.19 -17.15
N PRO A 239 1.04 -19.35 -17.89
CA PRO A 239 -0.30 -19.39 -17.32
C PRO A 239 -0.40 -20.49 -16.27
N LEU A 240 -0.82 -20.11 -15.06
CA LEU A 240 -0.95 -21.05 -13.94
C LEU A 240 -2.26 -21.85 -14.00
N CYS A 241 -3.21 -21.44 -14.84
CA CYS A 241 -4.47 -22.15 -15.14
C CYS A 241 -5.30 -22.49 -13.87
N GLY A 242 -5.31 -21.58 -12.89
CA GLY A 242 -6.11 -21.71 -11.68
C GLY A 242 -7.62 -21.63 -11.95
N LEU A 243 -8.42 -22.38 -11.18
CA LEU A 243 -9.87 -22.50 -11.36
C LEU A 243 -10.67 -21.35 -10.72
N GLY A 244 -10.01 -20.43 -10.02
CA GLY A 244 -10.68 -19.27 -9.42
C GLY A 244 -11.15 -18.24 -10.45
N ASN A 245 -12.20 -17.50 -10.10
CA ASN A 245 -12.81 -16.48 -10.98
C ASN A 245 -11.97 -15.20 -11.08
N GLN A 246 -11.12 -14.97 -10.08
CA GLN A 246 -10.22 -13.82 -10.01
C GLN A 246 -8.89 -14.24 -9.38
N LYS A 247 -7.79 -13.70 -9.90
CA LYS A 247 -6.43 -13.87 -9.38
C LYS A 247 -6.00 -12.68 -8.54
N HIS A 248 -5.20 -12.90 -7.50
CA HIS A 248 -4.56 -11.85 -6.70
C HIS A 248 -3.06 -12.09 -6.59
N LEU A 249 -2.29 -10.99 -6.57
CA LEU A 249 -0.86 -11.03 -6.33
C LEU A 249 -0.56 -10.67 -4.88
N VAL A 250 0.19 -11.53 -4.20
CA VAL A 250 0.57 -11.34 -2.79
C VAL A 250 2.07 -11.59 -2.63
N GLU A 251 2.78 -10.61 -2.11
CA GLU A 251 4.16 -10.83 -1.62
C GLU A 251 4.11 -11.38 -0.20
N SER A 252 4.81 -12.48 0.05
CA SER A 252 4.98 -13.04 1.39
C SER A 252 6.37 -13.66 1.53
N CYS A 253 7.05 -13.40 2.64
CA CYS A 253 8.39 -13.94 2.90
C CYS A 253 9.42 -13.66 1.78
N GLY A 254 9.28 -12.53 1.06
CA GLY A 254 10.18 -12.14 -0.03
C GLY A 254 9.87 -12.78 -1.39
N GLU A 255 8.82 -13.61 -1.47
CA GLU A 255 8.38 -14.29 -2.68
C GLU A 255 7.01 -13.80 -3.13
N LEU A 256 6.74 -13.93 -4.43
CA LEU A 256 5.48 -13.53 -5.05
C LEU A 256 4.58 -14.75 -5.27
N TYR A 257 3.32 -14.62 -4.86
CA TYR A 257 2.33 -15.67 -4.97
C TYR A 257 1.10 -15.20 -5.75
N VAL A 258 0.54 -16.12 -6.52
CA VAL A 258 -0.79 -15.96 -7.14
C VAL A 258 -1.82 -16.69 -6.28
N VAL A 259 -2.89 -15.97 -5.91
CA VAL A 259 -3.99 -16.49 -5.08
C VAL A 259 -5.26 -16.56 -5.91
N ASP A 260 -5.91 -17.71 -5.90
CA ASP A 260 -7.24 -17.86 -6.49
C ASP A 260 -8.31 -17.38 -5.53
N ARG A 261 -9.18 -16.48 -6.01
CA ARG A 261 -10.42 -16.12 -5.35
C ARG A 261 -11.58 -16.89 -5.95
N TYR A 262 -12.24 -17.68 -5.12
CA TYR A 262 -13.48 -18.35 -5.44
C TYR A 262 -14.66 -17.53 -4.93
N GLN A 263 -15.65 -17.34 -5.78
CA GLN A 263 -16.92 -16.74 -5.40
C GLN A 263 -17.94 -17.87 -5.33
N PRO A 264 -18.20 -18.49 -4.16
CA PRO A 264 -19.26 -19.47 -4.05
C PRO A 264 -20.62 -18.77 -4.12
N ASP A 265 -21.63 -19.52 -4.58
CA ASP A 265 -23.04 -19.10 -4.58
C ASP A 265 -23.61 -18.78 -3.18
N ILE A 266 -22.81 -18.91 -2.12
CA ILE A 266 -23.14 -18.61 -0.72
C ILE A 266 -22.02 -17.78 -0.09
N VAL A 267 -22.22 -16.46 -0.02
CA VAL A 267 -21.63 -15.34 0.79
C VAL A 267 -20.32 -15.53 1.60
N VAL A 268 -19.40 -16.43 1.23
CA VAL A 268 -18.07 -16.53 1.83
C VAL A 268 -17.04 -16.58 0.71
N ASN A 269 -16.43 -15.44 0.40
CA ASN A 269 -15.27 -15.44 -0.51
C ASN A 269 -14.17 -16.29 0.15
N SER A 270 -13.80 -17.40 -0.49
CA SER A 270 -12.66 -18.21 -0.07
C SER A 270 -11.47 -17.93 -0.99
N CYS A 271 -10.31 -17.69 -0.40
CA CYS A 271 -9.04 -17.62 -1.11
C CYS A 271 -8.27 -18.91 -0.84
N HIS A 272 -7.75 -19.57 -1.88
CA HIS A 272 -6.82 -20.68 -1.75
C HIS A 272 -5.49 -20.27 -2.40
N LEU A 273 -4.41 -20.37 -1.63
CA LEU A 273 -3.01 -20.13 -1.98
C LEU A 273 -2.38 -21.55 -2.14
N ILE A 274 -1.39 -21.88 -2.97
CA ILE A 274 -0.15 -21.17 -3.26
C ILE A 274 0.42 -21.74 -4.57
N ILE A 275 0.62 -20.92 -5.60
CA ILE A 275 1.59 -21.24 -6.65
C ILE A 275 2.73 -20.24 -6.50
N HIS A 276 3.92 -20.78 -6.21
CA HIS A 276 5.17 -20.02 -6.15
C HIS A 276 5.53 -19.58 -7.57
N VAL A 277 5.94 -18.32 -7.71
CA VAL A 277 6.43 -17.80 -8.99
C VAL A 277 7.94 -17.58 -8.84
N ASP A 278 8.70 -18.47 -9.48
CA ASP A 278 10.17 -18.61 -9.35
C ASP A 278 10.97 -17.36 -9.77
#